data_AF-A0A1E3ZNL3-F1
#
_entry.id   AF-A0A1E3ZNL3-F1
#
_cell.length_a   1.000
_cell.length_b   1.000
_cell.length_c   1.000
_cell.angle_alpha   90.00
_cell.angle_beta   90.00
_cell.angle_gamma   90.00
#
_symmetry.space_group_name_H-M   'P 1'
#
loop_
_entity.id
_entity.type
_entity.pdbx_description
1 polymer ?
#
loop_
_entity_poly.entity_id
_entity_poly.type
_entity_poly.pdbx_seq_one_letter_code
_entity_poly.pdbx_strand_id
1 'polypeptide(L)'
;MNPFFPDSVSFGEKGVTFTVKKFLRSNDSFVFYHDISGVEIDNGVFFSTIRVLPRMRPEIVIENFGKRDALKVKELILERVNN
;
A
#
# COMPACT_ATOMS: atom_id res chain seq x y z
N MET A 1 -7.64 11.32 -11.43
CA MET A 1 -6.17 11.37 -11.56
C MET A 1 -5.71 12.72 -11.03
N ASN A 2 -4.92 12.77 -9.95
CA ASN A 2 -4.28 14.02 -9.50
C ASN A 2 -2.80 13.96 -9.87
N PRO A 3 -2.39 14.44 -11.07
CA PRO A 3 -1.01 14.31 -11.55
C PRO A 3 0.01 15.07 -10.69
N PHE A 4 -0.45 15.96 -9.81
CA PHE A 4 0.40 16.76 -8.93
C PHE A 4 0.74 16.07 -7.60
N PHE A 5 0.00 15.04 -7.23
CA PHE A 5 0.16 14.37 -5.93
C PHE A 5 -0.05 12.86 -6.07
N PRO A 6 0.95 12.11 -6.52
CA PRO A 6 0.86 10.65 -6.57
C PRO A 6 0.84 10.07 -5.16
N ASP A 7 0.07 9.00 -4.99
CA ASP A 7 0.16 8.14 -3.81
C ASP A 7 1.53 7.47 -3.79
N SER A 8 2.11 7.29 -2.61
CA SER A 8 3.45 6.71 -2.47
C SER A 8 3.52 5.67 -1.37
N VAL A 9 4.30 4.62 -1.62
CA VAL A 9 4.63 3.57 -0.67
C VAL A 9 6.11 3.69 -0.33
N SER A 10 6.44 3.79 0.95
CA SER A 10 7.83 3.86 1.42
C SER A 10 8.11 2.70 2.37
N PHE A 11 9.12 1.91 2.03
CA PHE A 11 9.56 0.77 2.82
C PHE A 11 10.63 1.22 3.80
N GLY A 12 10.31 1.21 5.10
CA GLY A 12 11.29 1.38 6.17
C GLY A 12 11.77 0.03 6.70
N GLU A 13 12.71 0.09 7.66
CA GLU A 13 13.27 -1.12 8.30
C GLU A 13 12.22 -1.87 9.15
N LYS A 14 11.34 -1.13 9.84
CA LYS A 14 10.37 -1.70 10.79
C LYS A 14 8.96 -1.88 10.22
N GLY A 15 8.67 -1.25 9.10
CA GLY A 15 7.34 -1.23 8.51
C GLY A 15 7.25 -0.46 7.21
N VAL A 16 6.03 -0.30 6.73
CA VAL A 16 5.70 0.39 5.49
C VAL A 16 4.86 1.61 5.80
N THR A 17 5.23 2.73 5.19
CA THR A 17 4.45 3.96 5.20
C THR A 17 3.68 4.07 3.89
N PHE A 18 2.38 4.31 4.01
CA PHE A 18 1.47 4.53 2.91
C PHE A 18 1.01 5.97 2.95
N THR A 19 1.34 6.75 1.93
CA THR A 19 0.93 8.14 1.81
C THR A 19 -0.09 8.24 0.69
N VAL A 20 -1.34 8.48 1.08
CA VAL A 20 -2.46 8.68 0.15
C VAL A 20 -2.74 10.18 0.07
N LYS A 21 -2.55 10.78 -1.10
CA LYS A 21 -2.73 12.21 -1.32
C LYS A 21 -4.03 12.48 -2.06
N LYS A 22 -5.06 12.89 -1.32
CA LYS A 22 -6.28 13.45 -1.89
C LYS A 22 -6.12 14.97 -2.02
N PHE A 23 -6.81 15.57 -3.00
CA PHE A 23 -6.67 16.95 -3.50
C PHE A 23 -6.51 18.07 -2.42
N LEU A 24 -6.94 17.84 -1.18
CA LEU A 24 -6.78 18.76 -0.03
C LEU A 24 -6.24 18.11 1.26
N ARG A 25 -5.95 16.80 1.26
CA ARG A 25 -5.59 16.03 2.47
C ARG A 25 -4.61 14.92 2.12
N SER A 26 -3.42 14.97 2.73
CA SER A 26 -2.51 13.82 2.80
C SER A 26 -2.89 12.98 3.99
N ASN A 27 -3.02 11.66 3.80
CA ASN A 27 -3.16 10.71 4.89
C ASN A 27 -1.96 9.76 4.87
N ASP A 28 -1.13 9.86 5.90
CA ASP A 28 0.02 8.97 6.09
C ASP A 28 -0.39 7.87 7.07
N SER A 29 -0.35 6.64 6.60
CA SER A 29 -0.65 5.46 7.41
C SER A 29 0.60 4.59 7.50
N PHE A 30 1.11 4.40 8.72
CA PHE A 30 2.26 3.53 8.99
C PHE A 30 1.79 2.20 9.57
N VAL A 31 2.33 1.10 9.03
CA VAL A 31 2.07 -0.27 9.49
C VAL A 31 3.38 -1.02 9.69
N PHE A 32 3.53 -1.65 10.86
CA PHE A 32 4.66 -2.54 11.15
C PHE A 32 4.52 -3.86 10.41
N TYR A 33 5.62 -4.45 9.94
CA TYR A 33 5.58 -5.73 9.21
C TYR A 33 4.93 -6.85 10.04
N HIS A 34 5.21 -6.92 11.34
CA HIS A 34 4.62 -7.93 12.24
C HIS A 34 3.09 -7.82 12.37
N ASP A 35 2.53 -6.62 12.12
CA ASP A 35 1.10 -6.36 12.22
C ASP A 35 0.36 -6.64 10.92
N ILE A 36 1.07 -6.89 9.80
CA ILE A 36 0.46 -7.19 8.52
C ILE A 36 0.01 -8.65 8.52
N SER A 37 -1.29 -8.88 8.43
CA SER A 37 -1.88 -10.20 8.27
C SER A 37 -1.84 -10.70 6.83
N GLY A 38 -1.90 -9.77 5.86
CA GLY A 38 -1.94 -10.11 4.45
C GLY A 38 -1.96 -8.87 3.55
N VAL A 39 -1.68 -9.11 2.27
CA VAL A 39 -1.73 -8.08 1.21
C VAL A 39 -2.50 -8.63 0.02
N GLU A 40 -3.55 -7.93 -0.36
CA GLU A 40 -4.41 -8.25 -1.49
C GLU A 40 -4.20 -7.22 -2.61
N ILE A 41 -4.39 -7.67 -3.85
CA ILE A 41 -4.40 -6.81 -5.02
C ILE A 41 -5.74 -7.01 -5.69
N ASP A 42 -6.49 -5.92 -5.84
CA ASP A 42 -7.66 -5.87 -6.69
C ASP A 42 -7.25 -5.32 -8.05
N ASN A 43 -7.47 -6.09 -9.11
CA ASN A 43 -7.08 -5.72 -10.46
C ASN A 43 -8.29 -5.13 -11.19
N GLY A 44 -8.34 -3.81 -11.26
CA GLY A 44 -9.26 -3.11 -12.15
C GLY A 44 -8.88 -3.26 -13.62
N VAL A 45 -9.71 -2.69 -14.49
CA VAL A 45 -9.53 -2.74 -15.95
C VAL A 45 -8.18 -2.11 -16.35
N PHE A 46 -7.85 -0.93 -15.80
CA PHE A 46 -6.64 -0.18 -16.12
C PHE A 46 -5.59 -0.16 -15.01
N PHE A 47 -6.02 -0.03 -13.76
CA PHE A 47 -5.16 0.11 -12.59
C PHE A 47 -5.46 -0.97 -11.56
N SER A 48 -4.50 -1.18 -10.66
CA SER A 48 -4.64 -2.07 -9.53
C SER A 48 -4.74 -1.28 -8.23
N THR A 49 -5.48 -1.83 -7.30
CA THR A 49 -5.61 -1.32 -5.94
C THR A 49 -4.97 -2.32 -4.99
N ILE A 50 -4.06 -1.84 -4.13
CA ILE A 50 -3.41 -2.65 -3.11
C ILE A 50 -4.20 -2.48 -1.81
N ARG A 51 -4.58 -3.59 -1.19
CA ARG A 51 -5.24 -3.61 0.11
C ARG A 51 -4.31 -4.30 1.10
N VAL A 52 -3.87 -3.55 2.10
CA VAL A 52 -3.06 -4.09 3.20
C VAL A 52 -4.00 -4.36 4.35
N LEU A 53 -3.93 -5.57 4.91
CA LEU A 53 -4.80 -6.06 5.97
C LEU A 53 -3.99 -6.12 7.29
N PRO A 54 -4.07 -5.10 8.16
CA PRO A 54 -3.43 -5.13 9.45
C PRO A 54 -4.27 -5.95 10.44
N ARG A 55 -3.64 -6.59 11.42
CA ARG A 55 -4.34 -7.44 12.41
C ARG A 55 -5.27 -6.67 13.36
N MET A 56 -4.92 -5.43 13.69
CA MET A 56 -5.62 -4.64 14.73
C MET A 56 -6.19 -3.31 14.21
N ARG A 57 -6.19 -3.08 12.89
CA ARG A 57 -6.60 -1.81 12.28
C ARG A 57 -7.46 -2.05 11.04
N PRO A 58 -8.27 -1.07 10.61
CA PRO A 58 -8.95 -1.14 9.32
C PRO A 58 -7.95 -1.33 8.17
N GLU A 59 -8.44 -1.94 7.10
CA GLU A 59 -7.66 -2.12 5.87
C GLU A 59 -7.16 -0.78 5.32
N ILE A 60 -5.94 -0.79 4.79
CA ILE A 60 -5.36 0.36 4.10
C ILE A 60 -5.48 0.09 2.62
N VAL A 61 -6.22 0.95 1.95
CA VAL A 61 -6.50 0.86 0.51
C VAL A 61 -5.68 1.91 -0.22
N ILE A 62 -4.91 1.48 -1.21
CA ILE A 62 -4.07 2.35 -2.03
C ILE A 62 -4.39 2.06 -3.49
N GLU A 63 -4.86 3.09 -4.18
CA GLU A 63 -5.38 2.97 -5.53
C GLU A 63 -4.33 3.40 -6.56
N ASN A 64 -4.66 3.24 -7.85
CA ASN A 64 -3.90 3.79 -8.97
C ASN A 64 -2.48 3.21 -9.15
N PHE A 65 -2.23 1.99 -8.70
CA PHE A 65 -0.98 1.30 -9.03
C PHE A 65 -1.02 0.75 -10.46
N GLY A 66 0.12 0.81 -11.15
CA GLY A 66 0.33 -0.02 -12.33
C GLY A 66 0.26 -1.51 -11.93
N LYS A 67 -0.31 -2.37 -12.79
CA LYS A 67 -0.50 -3.80 -12.45
C LYS A 67 0.80 -4.51 -12.05
N ARG A 68 1.91 -4.19 -12.73
CA ARG A 68 3.25 -4.72 -12.43
C ARG A 68 3.79 -4.18 -11.11
N ASP A 69 3.61 -2.89 -10.88
CA ASP A 69 4.08 -2.23 -9.66
C ASP A 69 3.31 -2.74 -8.44
N ALA A 70 2.00 -2.96 -8.57
CA ALA A 70 1.18 -3.54 -7.51
C ALA A 70 1.67 -4.93 -7.10
N LEU A 71 1.96 -5.79 -8.08
CA LEU A 71 2.54 -7.12 -7.82
C LEU A 71 3.89 -7.00 -7.11
N LYS A 72 4.78 -6.13 -7.59
CA LYS A 72 6.11 -5.95 -6.99
C LYS A 72 6.02 -5.43 -5.56
N VAL A 73 5.13 -4.46 -5.29
CA VAL A 73 4.90 -3.94 -3.94
C VAL A 73 4.39 -5.05 -3.03
N LYS A 74 3.41 -5.84 -3.47
CA LYS A 74 2.92 -6.98 -2.69
C LYS A 74 4.03 -7.96 -2.33
N GLU A 75 4.84 -8.36 -3.30
CA GLU A 75 6.00 -9.25 -3.07
C GLU A 75 6.94 -8.66 -2.01
N LEU A 76 7.33 -7.39 -2.16
CA LEU A 76 8.26 -6.71 -1.24
C LEU A 76 7.72 -6.55 0.18
N ILE A 77 6.40 -6.42 0.34
CA ILE A 77 5.77 -6.39 1.66
C ILE A 77 5.82 -7.80 2.27
N LEU A 78 5.36 -8.82 1.54
CA LEU A 78 5.29 -10.20 2.03
C LEU A 78 6.67 -10.77 2.36
N GLU A 79 7.70 -10.45 1.58
CA GLU A 79 9.09 -10.82 1.85
C GLU A 79 9.59 -10.29 3.21
N ARG A 80 9.17 -9.08 3.58
CA ARG A 80 9.55 -8.47 4.87
C ARG A 80 8.67 -8.89 6.04
N VAL A 81 7.46 -9.37 5.79
CA VAL A 81 6.57 -9.92 6.82
C VAL A 81 7.03 -11.33 7.24
N ASN A 82 7.60 -12.10 6.31
CA ASN A 82 8.02 -13.47 6.55
C ASN A 82 9.48 -13.62 7.03
N ASN A 83 10.23 -12.52 7.16
CA ASN A 83 11.56 -12.48 7.78
C ASN A 83 11.45 -11.99 9.22
#